data_AF-A0A2J8P3I9-F1
#
_entry.id   AF-A0A2J8P3I9-F1
#
_cell.length_a   1.000
_cell.length_b   1.000
_cell.length_c   1.000
_cell.angle_alpha   90.00
_cell.angle_beta   90.00
_cell.angle_gamma   90.00
#
_symmetry.space_group_name_H-M   'P 1'
#
loop_
_entity.id
_entity.type
_entity.pdbx_description
1 polymer ?
#
loop_
_entity_poly.entity_id
_entity_poly.type
_entity_poly.pdbx_seq_one_letter_code
_entity_poly.pdbx_strand_id
1 'polypeptide(L)' 'MYQVIQGIISPVNDTYGKKDLAASHHRVAMARLALQTSDWIRVDPWESEQAQWMETVKVLSCA' A
#
# COMPACT_ATOMS: atom_id res chain seq x y z
N MET A 1 -18.76 20.76 3.75
CA MET A 1 -17.51 20.86 2.96
C MET A 1 -16.51 19.90 3.59
N TYR A 2 -15.78 19.13 2.79
CA TYR A 2 -14.78 18.17 3.29
C TYR A 2 -13.37 18.71 3.06
N GLN A 3 -12.43 18.30 3.90
CA GLN A 3 -11.01 18.58 3.75
C GLN A 3 -10.24 17.26 3.76
N VAL A 4 -9.53 16.99 2.66
CA VAL A 4 -8.64 15.82 2.57
C VAL A 4 -7.36 16.16 3.30
N ILE A 5 -7.00 15.34 4.29
CA ILE A 5 -5.83 15.55 5.15
C ILE A 5 -4.65 14.64 4.79
N GLN A 6 -4.90 13.54 4.08
CA GLN A 6 -3.88 12.53 3.79
C GLN A 6 -4.30 11.59 2.65
N GLY A 7 -3.31 11.06 1.92
CA GLY A 7 -3.44 9.90 1.03
C GLY A 7 -2.55 8.74 1.49
N ILE A 8 -3.04 7.50 1.32
CA ILE A 8 -2.27 6.29 1.62
C ILE A 8 -2.24 5.40 0.37
N ILE A 9 -1.04 5.04 -0.07
CA ILE A 9 -0.83 3.93 -1.00
C ILE A 9 -0.52 2.70 -0.16
N SER A 10 -1.40 1.69 -0.22
CA SER A 10 -1.23 0.37 0.43
C SER A 10 -0.96 -0.68 -0.65
N PRO A 11 0.30 -1.12 -0.86
CA PRO A 11 0.60 -2.17 -1.82
C PRO A 11 0.02 -3.52 -1.36
N VAL A 12 -0.59 -4.26 -2.28
CA VAL A 12 -1.16 -5.59 -2.00
C VAL A 12 -0.10 -6.59 -1.54
N ASN A 13 -0.51 -7.60 -0.77
CA ASN A 13 0.31 -8.75 -0.40
C ASN A 13 0.74 -9.60 -1.60
N ASP A 14 1.92 -10.22 -1.51
CA ASP A 14 2.45 -11.11 -2.57
C ASP A 14 1.63 -12.40 -2.72
N THR A 15 0.98 -12.88 -1.64
CA THR A 15 0.12 -14.08 -1.73
C THR A 15 -1.19 -13.81 -2.47
N TYR A 16 -1.45 -12.59 -2.94
CA TYR A 16 -2.52 -12.33 -3.90
C TYR A 16 -2.31 -13.15 -5.20
N GLY A 17 -1.07 -13.52 -5.51
CA GLY A 17 -0.79 -14.56 -6.50
C GLY A 17 -1.03 -14.16 -7.96
N LYS A 18 -1.09 -12.86 -8.26
CA LYS A 18 -1.17 -12.39 -9.65
C LYS A 18 0.15 -12.71 -10.36
N LYS A 19 0.07 -13.42 -11.49
CA LYS A 19 1.20 -14.05 -12.21
C LYS A 19 2.45 -13.17 -12.38
N ASP A 20 2.26 -11.89 -12.69
CA ASP A 20 3.35 -10.96 -12.99
C ASP A 20 3.54 -9.90 -11.88
N LEU A 21 3.07 -10.19 -10.67
CA LEU A 21 3.22 -9.29 -9.53
C LEU A 21 4.66 -9.33 -9.01
N ALA A 22 5.39 -8.23 -9.18
CA ALA A 22 6.70 -8.07 -8.55
C ALA A 22 6.59 -8.16 -7.03
N ALA A 23 7.66 -8.64 -6.37
CA ALA A 23 7.71 -8.78 -4.92
C ALA A 23 7.38 -7.46 -4.19
N SER A 24 6.69 -7.57 -3.05
CA SER A 24 6.12 -6.44 -2.33
C SER A 24 7.16 -5.40 -1.94
N HIS A 25 8.33 -5.84 -1.46
CA HIS A 25 9.41 -4.94 -1.06
C HIS A 25 9.90 -4.06 -2.21
N HIS A 26 9.93 -4.56 -3.46
CA HIS A 26 10.24 -3.74 -4.64
C HIS A 26 9.13 -2.73 -4.93
N ARG A 27 7.86 -3.15 -4.87
CA ARG A 27 6.72 -2.25 -5.10
C ARG A 27 6.64 -1.14 -4.05
N VAL A 28 6.85 -1.48 -2.78
CA VAL A 28 6.94 -0.52 -1.66
C VAL A 28 8.09 0.46 -1.91
N ALA A 29 9.28 -0.03 -2.26
CA ALA A 29 10.44 0.84 -2.54
C ALA A 29 10.17 1.79 -3.72
N MET A 30 9.62 1.29 -4.83
CA MET A 30 9.25 2.11 -5.99
C MET A 30 8.21 3.18 -5.62
N ALA A 31 7.17 2.82 -4.86
CA ALA A 31 6.16 3.77 -4.42
C ALA A 31 6.74 4.83 -3.48
N ARG A 32 7.67 4.46 -2.58
CA ARG A 32 8.36 5.43 -1.71
C ARG A 32 9.19 6.41 -2.52
N LEU A 33 9.92 5.93 -3.54
CA LEU A 33 10.67 6.80 -4.46
C LEU A 33 9.74 7.74 -5.23
N ALA A 34 8.62 7.24 -5.74
CA ALA A 34 7.65 8.03 -6.49
C ALA A 34 6.99 9.15 -5.65
N LEU A 35 6.88 8.95 -4.33
CA LEU A 35 6.26 9.91 -3.41
C LEU A 35 7.26 10.86 -2.73
N GLN A 36 8.55 10.85 -3.09
CA GLN A 36 9.55 11.70 -2.44
C GLN A 36 9.23 13.20 -2.47
N THR A 37 8.52 13.66 -3.50
CA THR A 37 8.12 15.07 -3.65
C THR A 37 6.68 15.34 -3.22
N SER A 38 5.99 14.35 -2.66
CA SER A 38 4.64 14.51 -2.14
C SER A 38 4.68 14.89 -0.66
N ASP A 39 3.85 15.85 -0.28
CA ASP A 39 3.71 16.37 1.08
C ASP A 39 2.51 15.81 1.85
N TRP A 40 1.59 15.10 1.17
CA TRP A 40 0.34 14.60 1.78
C TRP A 40 0.05 13.11 1.53
N ILE A 41 0.77 12.47 0.60
CA ILE A 41 0.60 11.05 0.30
C ILE A 41 1.78 10.26 0.86
N ARG A 42 1.51 9.16 1.55
CA ARG A 42 2.53 8.21 2.03
C ARG A 42 2.29 6.79 1.53
N VAL A 43 3.34 5.97 1.54
CA VAL A 43 3.23 4.51 1.38
C VAL A 43 3.11 3.86 2.75
N ASP A 44 2.10 3.02 2.91
CA ASP A 44 1.93 2.16 4.09
C ASP A 44 2.10 0.68 3.67
N PRO A 45 3.15 -0.02 4.16
CA PRO A 45 3.43 -1.39 3.74
C PRO A 45 2.60 -2.44 4.51
N TRP A 46 1.76 -2.05 5.48
CA TRP A 46 1.12 -2.97 6.40
C TRP A 46 0.36 -4.12 5.72
N GLU A 47 -0.43 -3.86 4.68
CA GLU A 47 -1.13 -4.91 3.92
C GLU A 47 -0.15 -5.91 3.29
N SER A 48 0.95 -5.40 2.75
CA SER A 48 1.96 -6.23 2.09
C SER A 48 2.82 -7.06 3.03
N GLU A 49 2.88 -6.69 4.31
CA GLU A 49 3.65 -7.35 5.36
C GLU A 49 2.87 -8.46 6.08
N GLN A 50 1.57 -8.60 5.79
CA GLN A 50 0.77 -9.68 6.37
C GLN A 50 1.22 -11.06 5.87
N ALA A 51 0.94 -12.09 6.67
CA ALA A 51 1.25 -13.47 6.29
C ALA A 51 0.41 -14.00 5.11
N GLN A 52 -0.74 -13.37 4.84
CA GLN A 52 -1.66 -13.73 3.76
C GLN A 52 -2.36 -12.49 3.21
N TRP A 53 -2.92 -12.63 2.01
CA TRP A 53 -3.75 -11.63 1.37
C TRP A 53 -4.95 -11.27 2.26
N MET A 54 -5.28 -9.98 2.27
CA MET A 54 -6.42 -9.46 3.02
C MET A 54 -7.43 -8.81 2.09
N GLU A 55 -8.70 -9.02 2.39
CA GLU A 55 -9.77 -8.29 1.72
C GLU A 55 -9.64 -6.79 2.03
N THR A 56 -9.90 -5.94 1.04
CA THR A 56 -9.75 -4.48 1.18
C THR A 56 -10.56 -3.90 2.35
N VAL A 57 -11.71 -4.49 2.71
CA VAL A 57 -12.50 -4.06 3.88
C VAL A 57 -11.77 -4.26 5.20
N LYS A 58 -10.95 -5.32 5.33
CA LYS A 58 -10.11 -5.55 6.50
C LYS A 58 -8.98 -4.53 6.55
N VAL A 59 -8.41 -4.18 5.39
CA VAL A 59 -7.38 -3.12 5.29
C VAL A 59 -7.94 -1.78 5.75
N LEU A 60 -9.13 -1.39 5.30
CA LEU A 60 -9.80 -0.15 5.74
C LEU A 60 -10.12 -0.12 7.23
N SER A 61 -10.29 -1.28 7.86
CA SER A 61 -10.57 -1.37 9.30
C SER A 61 -9.32 -1.22 10.17
N CYS A 62 -8.12 -1.36 9.58
CA CYS A 62 -6.83 -1.24 10.26
C CYS A 62 -6.05 0.02 9.88
N ALA A 63 -6.55 0.78 8.90
CA ALA A 63 -5.96 2.02 8.39
C ALA A 63 -6.30 3.25 9.24
#